data_AF-D7RKH5-F1
#
_entry.id   AF-D7RKH5-F1
#
_cell.length_a   1.000
_cell.length_b   1.000
_cell.length_c   1.000
_cell.angle_alpha   90.00
_cell.angle_beta   90.00
_cell.angle_gamma   90.00
#
_symmetry.space_group_name_H-M   'P 1'
#
loop_
_entity.id
_entity.type
_entity.pdbx_description
1 polymer ?
#
loop_
_entity_poly.entity_id
_entity_poly.type
_entity_poly.pdbx_seq_one_letter_code
_entity_poly.pdbx_strand_id
1 'polypeptide(L)'
;VDTVKRLLIKKLPPVLAIQLKRFDYDWERECAIKFNDYFEFPRELDMEPYTVAGVAKLEGDNVNPESQLIQQSEQSESETAGSTKYRLVGVLVHSGQASGGHYYSYIIQRNGGDGERNRWYKFDDGDVTECKMDDDEEMKNQCFGGEYMGEVFDHMMKRMSYRRQKRWWNAYILFYERMDTIDQDDELIRYISELAITTRPHQIIMPSAIERSVRKQNVQFMHNRMQYSMEYFQFMKKLLTCNGVYLNPPP
;
A
#
# COMPACT_ATOMS: atom_id res chain seq x y z
N VAL A 1 -33.79 26.14 -20.20
CA VAL A 1 -33.23 26.18 -18.83
C VAL A 1 -32.13 25.14 -18.81
N ASP A 2 -30.88 25.58 -18.72
CA ASP A 2 -29.74 24.67 -18.69
C ASP A 2 -29.64 24.05 -17.30
N THR A 3 -29.50 22.73 -17.24
CA THR A 3 -29.40 21.99 -15.98
C THR A 3 -27.97 21.48 -15.82
N VAL A 4 -27.36 21.75 -14.68
CA VAL A 4 -26.00 21.29 -14.35
C VAL A 4 -26.08 19.94 -13.64
N LYS A 5 -25.47 18.90 -14.22
CA LYS A 5 -25.29 17.60 -13.58
C LYS A 5 -23.92 17.54 -12.90
N ARG A 6 -23.88 17.37 -11.57
CA ARG A 6 -22.65 17.25 -10.77
C ARG A 6 -22.74 16.10 -9.76
N LEU A 7 -21.60 15.65 -9.25
CA LEU A 7 -21.49 14.64 -8.19
C LEU A 7 -20.74 15.24 -7.00
N LEU A 8 -21.32 15.15 -5.80
CA LEU A 8 -20.73 15.59 -4.54
C LEU A 8 -20.69 14.42 -3.56
N ILE A 9 -19.69 14.40 -2.69
CA ILE A 9 -19.52 13.33 -1.71
C ILE A 9 -20.39 13.62 -0.49
N LYS A 10 -21.34 12.73 -0.18
CA LYS A 10 -22.20 12.87 1.01
C LYS A 10 -21.52 12.36 2.29
N LYS A 11 -20.84 11.20 2.22
CA LYS A 11 -20.19 10.56 3.37
C LYS A 11 -18.78 10.13 3.00
N LEU A 12 -17.82 10.51 3.83
CA LEU A 12 -16.40 10.22 3.68
C LEU A 12 -16.00 8.96 4.48
N PRO A 13 -15.39 7.94 3.86
CA PRO A 13 -15.02 6.69 4.54
C PRO A 13 -13.73 6.86 5.39
N PRO A 14 -13.53 6.08 6.46
CA PRO A 14 -12.27 6.08 7.21
C PRO A 14 -11.03 5.84 6.33
N VAL A 15 -11.15 4.90 5.38
CA VAL A 15 -10.14 4.63 4.35
C VAL A 15 -10.74 4.91 2.98
N LEU A 16 -10.14 5.83 2.24
CA LEU A 16 -10.51 6.25 0.90
C LEU A 16 -9.56 5.60 -0.12
N ALA A 17 -10.10 4.70 -0.94
CA ALA A 17 -9.39 4.11 -2.07
C ALA A 17 -9.73 4.86 -3.36
N ILE A 18 -8.71 5.38 -4.05
CA ILE A 18 -8.86 6.14 -5.30
C ILE A 18 -8.22 5.36 -6.44
N GLN A 19 -9.04 4.96 -7.42
CA GLN A 19 -8.57 4.30 -8.63
C GLN A 19 -8.23 5.33 -9.71
N LEU A 20 -6.99 5.32 -10.19
CA LEU A 20 -6.59 6.07 -11.38
C LEU A 20 -6.99 5.30 -12.63
N LYS A 21 -7.84 5.89 -13.48
CA LYS A 21 -8.38 5.25 -14.70
C LYS A 21 -7.32 5.20 -15.81
N ARG A 22 -6.32 4.32 -15.63
CA ARG A 22 -5.18 4.16 -16.54
C ARG A 22 -5.37 3.08 -17.61
N PHE A 23 -6.48 2.36 -17.61
CA PHE A 23 -6.72 1.28 -18.57
C PHE A 23 -8.01 1.54 -19.34
N ASP A 24 -7.96 1.26 -20.64
CA ASP A 24 -9.11 1.35 -21.54
C ASP A 24 -8.92 0.38 -22.71
N TYR A 25 -9.87 0.34 -23.64
CA TYR A 25 -9.85 -0.51 -24.81
C TYR A 25 -9.64 0.31 -26.09
N ASP A 26 -8.64 -0.06 -26.88
CA ASP A 26 -8.37 0.51 -28.19
C ASP A 26 -9.09 -0.33 -29.25
N TRP A 27 -10.16 0.24 -29.83
CA TRP A 27 -10.97 -0.43 -30.83
C TRP A 27 -10.29 -0.55 -32.20
N GLU A 28 -9.31 0.30 -32.52
CA GLU A 28 -8.57 0.19 -33.78
C GLU A 28 -7.52 -0.92 -33.72
N ARG A 29 -6.90 -1.09 -32.55
CA ARG A 29 -5.89 -2.12 -32.29
C ARG A 29 -6.46 -3.41 -31.71
N GLU A 30 -7.76 -3.43 -31.43
CA GLU A 30 -8.50 -4.54 -30.83
C GLU A 30 -7.84 -5.07 -29.54
N CYS A 31 -7.26 -4.19 -28.73
CA CYS A 31 -6.53 -4.59 -27.52
C CYS A 31 -6.70 -3.60 -26.37
N ALA A 32 -6.50 -4.10 -25.15
CA ALA A 32 -6.43 -3.24 -23.97
C ALA A 32 -5.17 -2.36 -24.05
N ILE A 33 -5.31 -1.09 -23.67
CA ILE A 33 -4.22 -0.11 -23.62
C ILE A 33 -4.07 0.49 -22.22
N LYS A 34 -2.84 0.91 -21.91
CA LYS A 34 -2.49 1.55 -20.65
C LYS A 34 -2.03 2.99 -20.89
N PHE A 35 -2.70 3.94 -20.25
CA PHE A 35 -2.34 5.35 -20.21
C PHE A 35 -1.28 5.60 -19.13
N ASN A 36 -0.08 5.93 -19.56
CA ASN A 36 1.08 6.18 -18.71
C ASN A 36 1.36 7.68 -18.52
N ASP A 37 0.34 8.52 -18.73
CA ASP A 37 0.40 9.96 -18.57
C ASP A 37 0.83 10.36 -17.16
N TYR A 38 1.49 11.51 -17.06
CA TYR A 38 1.90 12.07 -15.79
C TYR A 38 0.66 12.42 -14.97
N PHE A 39 0.58 11.90 -13.75
CA PHE A 39 -0.45 12.22 -12.79
C PHE A 39 0.15 12.22 -11.38
N GLU A 40 0.20 13.39 -10.76
CA GLU A 40 0.67 13.57 -9.39
C GLU A 40 -0.48 13.49 -8.39
N PHE A 41 -0.14 13.11 -7.16
CA PHE A 41 -1.08 13.04 -6.05
C PHE A 41 -0.36 13.42 -4.74
N PRO A 42 -1.03 14.14 -3.83
CA PRO A 42 -0.38 14.67 -2.64
C PRO A 42 -0.30 13.64 -1.51
N ARG A 43 0.62 13.84 -0.57
CA ARG A 43 0.71 13.02 0.66
C ARG A 43 -0.44 13.31 1.63
N GLU A 44 -0.94 14.53 1.62
CA GLU A 44 -2.12 14.96 2.39
C GLU A 44 -3.19 15.48 1.43
N LEU A 45 -4.42 15.02 1.61
CA LEU A 45 -5.54 15.32 0.74
C LEU A 45 -6.71 15.86 1.57
N ASP A 46 -7.12 17.09 1.30
CA ASP A 46 -8.35 17.65 1.88
C ASP A 46 -9.53 17.39 0.96
N MET A 47 -10.51 16.64 1.47
CA MET A 47 -11.71 16.29 0.73
C MET A 47 -12.87 17.27 0.92
N GLU A 48 -12.76 18.27 1.83
CA GLU A 48 -13.84 19.22 2.13
C GLU A 48 -14.44 19.88 0.87
N PRO A 49 -13.65 20.40 -0.09
CA PRO A 49 -14.19 21.07 -1.27
C PRO A 49 -15.07 20.19 -2.18
N TYR A 50 -14.98 18.87 -2.03
CA TYR A 50 -15.75 17.91 -2.84
C TYR A 50 -16.97 17.35 -2.10
N THR A 51 -17.20 17.75 -0.85
CA THR A 51 -18.34 17.30 -0.04
C THR A 51 -19.59 18.15 -0.23
N VAL A 52 -20.76 17.57 0.04
CA VAL A 52 -22.03 18.31 0.06
C VAL A 52 -21.96 19.51 1.02
N ALA A 53 -21.42 19.30 2.22
CA ALA A 53 -21.29 20.36 3.23
C ALA A 53 -20.28 21.45 2.80
N GLY A 54 -19.12 21.07 2.27
CA GLY A 54 -18.10 22.03 1.82
C GLY A 54 -18.57 22.90 0.66
N VAL A 55 -19.25 22.30 -0.34
CA VAL A 55 -19.84 23.06 -1.44
C VAL A 55 -20.99 23.95 -0.97
N ALA A 56 -21.84 23.47 -0.06
CA ALA A 56 -22.91 24.29 0.51
C ALA A 56 -22.36 25.51 1.29
N LYS A 57 -21.21 25.39 1.97
CA LYS A 57 -20.53 26.52 2.62
C LYS A 57 -20.02 27.55 1.59
N LEU A 58 -19.40 27.08 0.50
CA LEU A 58 -18.87 27.95 -0.57
C LEU A 58 -19.99 28.65 -1.36
N GLU A 59 -21.12 27.98 -1.58
CA GLU A 59 -22.28 28.54 -2.28
C GLU A 59 -23.17 29.39 -1.36
N GLY A 60 -23.20 29.08 -0.06
CA GLY A 60 -24.02 29.72 0.97
C GLY A 60 -23.62 31.15 1.33
N ASP A 61 -22.41 31.59 0.94
CA ASP A 61 -21.98 32.99 1.06
C ASP A 61 -22.66 33.94 0.04
N ASN A 62 -23.53 33.41 -0.83
CA ASN A 62 -24.28 34.20 -1.84
C ASN A 62 -25.81 34.09 -1.75
N VAL A 63 -26.39 33.53 -0.67
CA VAL A 63 -27.86 33.34 -0.58
C VAL A 63 -28.44 33.89 0.73
N ASN A 64 -29.48 34.72 0.57
CA ASN A 64 -30.20 35.49 1.60
C ASN A 64 -30.39 34.80 2.96
N PRO A 65 -30.31 35.56 4.08
CA PRO A 65 -30.41 35.05 5.44
C PRO A 65 -31.75 34.42 5.85
N GLU A 66 -32.81 34.48 5.02
CA GLU A 66 -34.11 33.86 5.32
C GLU A 66 -34.15 32.34 5.11
N SER A 67 -33.22 31.77 4.32
CA SER A 67 -33.17 30.31 4.10
C SER A 67 -32.45 29.54 5.23
N GLN A 68 -31.79 30.27 6.15
CA GLN A 68 -31.02 29.69 7.25
C GLN A 68 -31.90 29.08 8.36
N LEU A 69 -33.17 29.49 8.46
CA LEU A 69 -34.09 28.98 9.49
C LEU A 69 -34.61 27.55 9.21
N ILE A 70 -34.66 27.12 7.94
CA ILE A 70 -35.16 25.78 7.59
C ILE A 70 -34.04 24.72 7.71
N GLN A 71 -32.77 25.11 7.59
CA GLN A 71 -31.64 24.19 7.77
C GLN A 71 -31.28 23.95 9.24
N GLN A 72 -31.70 24.82 10.16
CA GLN A 72 -31.48 24.62 11.60
C GLN A 72 -32.29 23.46 12.18
N SER A 73 -33.44 23.09 11.60
CA SER A 73 -34.25 21.96 12.10
C SER A 73 -33.67 20.58 11.76
N GLU A 74 -32.87 20.46 10.71
CA GLU A 74 -32.21 19.19 10.32
C GLU A 74 -30.75 19.10 10.81
N GLN A 75 -30.20 20.16 11.42
CA GLN A 75 -28.88 20.14 12.08
C GLN A 75 -28.87 19.44 13.45
N SER A 76 -29.97 18.78 13.82
CA SER A 76 -30.10 18.01 15.07
C SER A 76 -29.58 16.57 14.98
N GLU A 77 -28.92 16.19 13.87
CA GLU A 77 -28.04 15.02 13.78
C GLU A 77 -26.64 15.47 13.34
N SER A 78 -25.98 16.28 14.16
CA SER A 78 -24.52 16.38 14.09
C SER A 78 -23.92 15.06 14.60
N GLU A 79 -23.99 14.00 13.80
CA GLU A 79 -22.96 12.96 13.83
C GLU A 79 -21.64 13.74 13.70
N THR A 80 -20.85 13.74 14.78
CA THR A 80 -19.51 14.34 14.89
C THR A 80 -18.87 14.51 13.52
N ALA A 81 -18.76 15.75 13.02
CA ALA A 81 -18.21 16.03 11.71
C ALA A 81 -16.75 15.56 11.70
N GLY A 82 -16.55 14.32 11.26
CA GLY A 82 -15.24 13.68 11.19
C GLY A 82 -14.31 14.50 10.30
N SER A 83 -13.01 14.33 10.49
CA SER A 83 -12.00 15.05 9.72
C SER A 83 -12.21 14.84 8.22
N THR A 84 -12.11 15.90 7.41
CA THR A 84 -12.13 15.80 5.93
C THR A 84 -10.73 15.59 5.35
N LYS A 85 -9.70 15.65 6.19
CA LYS A 85 -8.31 15.52 5.80
C LYS A 85 -7.90 14.05 5.82
N TYR A 86 -7.15 13.67 4.81
CA TYR A 86 -6.62 12.33 4.64
C TYR A 86 -5.11 12.36 4.46
N ARG A 87 -4.45 11.29 4.92
CA ARG A 87 -3.04 11.00 4.70
C ARG A 87 -2.89 9.82 3.77
N LEU A 88 -1.97 9.91 2.81
CA LEU A 88 -1.60 8.80 1.95
C LEU A 88 -0.89 7.73 2.78
N VAL A 89 -1.41 6.50 2.75
CA VAL A 89 -0.88 5.36 3.50
C VAL A 89 -0.45 4.19 2.62
N GLY A 90 -0.90 4.19 1.36
CA GLY A 90 -0.51 3.14 0.41
C GLY A 90 -0.66 3.56 -1.04
N VAL A 91 0.22 3.01 -1.88
CA VAL A 91 0.18 3.16 -3.34
C VAL A 91 0.33 1.77 -3.95
N LEU A 92 -0.72 1.30 -4.61
CA LEU A 92 -0.66 0.10 -5.43
C LEU A 92 -0.21 0.49 -6.84
N VAL A 93 0.92 -0.06 -7.26
CA VAL A 93 1.58 0.24 -8.52
C VAL A 93 1.35 -0.90 -9.49
N HIS A 94 1.11 -0.55 -10.76
CA HIS A 94 1.11 -1.49 -11.86
C HIS A 94 2.28 -1.19 -12.79
N SER A 95 3.10 -2.19 -13.09
CA SER A 95 4.22 -2.11 -14.04
C SER A 95 3.97 -3.01 -15.24
N GLY A 96 3.96 -2.44 -16.44
CA GLY A 96 3.87 -3.21 -17.68
C GLY A 96 2.74 -2.78 -18.62
N GLN A 97 2.25 -3.75 -19.40
CA GLN A 97 1.25 -3.57 -20.46
C GLN A 97 -0.17 -3.70 -19.90
N ALA A 98 -1.19 -3.36 -20.68
CA ALA A 98 -2.58 -3.43 -20.20
C ALA A 98 -3.09 -4.86 -20.00
N SER A 99 -2.70 -5.77 -20.88
CA SER A 99 -3.10 -7.19 -20.86
C SER A 99 -2.26 -8.04 -19.90
N GLY A 100 -1.17 -7.51 -19.39
CA GLY A 100 -0.25 -8.23 -18.52
C GLY A 100 0.81 -7.30 -17.95
N GLY A 101 1.22 -7.58 -16.73
CA GLY A 101 2.16 -6.77 -15.99
C GLY A 101 2.36 -7.33 -14.60
N HIS A 102 2.88 -6.48 -13.73
CA HIS A 102 3.21 -6.83 -12.37
C HIS A 102 2.65 -5.82 -11.38
N TYR A 103 2.16 -6.30 -10.25
CA TYR A 103 1.60 -5.46 -9.19
C TYR A 103 2.45 -5.57 -7.93
N TYR A 104 2.74 -4.42 -7.35
CA TYR A 104 3.41 -4.32 -6.05
C TYR A 104 2.87 -3.10 -5.30
N SER A 105 3.09 -3.05 -3.99
CA SER A 105 2.53 -2.00 -3.14
C SER A 105 3.61 -1.28 -2.35
N TYR A 106 3.54 0.06 -2.32
CA TYR A 106 4.24 0.85 -1.32
C TYR A 106 3.28 1.12 -0.16
N ILE A 107 3.67 0.78 1.06
CA ILE A 107 2.80 0.94 2.24
C ILE A 107 3.61 1.60 3.35
N ILE A 108 2.98 2.55 4.04
CA ILE A 108 3.58 3.22 5.19
C ILE A 108 3.46 2.33 6.44
N GLN A 109 4.56 2.17 7.17
CA GLN A 109 4.56 1.52 8.47
C GLN A 109 3.98 2.47 9.51
N ARG A 110 2.85 2.06 10.09
CA ARG A 110 2.15 2.80 11.15
C ARG A 110 2.78 2.55 12.52
N ASN A 111 3.34 1.36 12.71
CA ASN A 111 3.84 0.89 14.01
C ASN A 111 5.34 1.20 14.13
N GLY A 112 5.72 2.06 15.08
CA GLY A 112 7.12 2.34 15.37
C GLY A 112 7.28 3.19 16.63
N GLY A 113 8.44 3.09 17.28
CA GLY A 113 8.87 4.09 18.28
C GLY A 113 9.16 5.44 17.63
N ASP A 114 9.55 6.44 18.43
CA ASP A 114 9.68 7.86 18.06
C ASP A 114 10.71 8.23 16.96
N GLY A 115 11.19 7.25 16.17
CA GLY A 115 12.04 7.44 14.99
C GLY A 115 11.85 6.41 13.86
N GLU A 116 10.85 5.51 13.98
CA GLU A 116 10.52 4.50 12.96
C GLU A 116 9.10 4.65 12.39
N ARG A 117 8.29 5.54 12.98
CA ARG A 117 6.97 5.87 12.46
C ARG A 117 7.09 6.48 11.07
N ASN A 118 6.13 6.16 10.21
CA ASN A 118 5.98 6.75 8.87
C ASN A 118 7.05 6.34 7.84
N ARG A 119 7.80 5.24 8.08
CA ARG A 119 8.70 4.66 7.06
C ARG A 119 7.92 3.94 5.98
N TRP A 120 8.44 3.96 4.75
CA TRP A 120 7.81 3.30 3.62
C TRP A 120 8.49 1.97 3.28
N TYR A 121 7.67 0.96 3.02
CA TYR A 121 8.11 -0.36 2.58
C TYR A 121 7.49 -0.70 1.23
N LYS A 122 8.27 -1.38 0.40
CA LYS A 122 7.82 -1.98 -0.86
C LYS A 122 7.51 -3.45 -0.61
N PHE A 123 6.27 -3.83 -0.87
CA PHE A 123 5.77 -5.20 -0.83
C PHE A 123 5.67 -5.71 -2.26
N ASP A 124 6.59 -6.59 -2.63
CA ASP A 124 6.76 -7.14 -3.98
C ASP A 124 6.81 -8.66 -3.90
N ASP A 125 5.63 -9.30 -4.04
CA ASP A 125 5.44 -10.73 -3.85
C ASP A 125 6.01 -11.28 -2.52
N GLY A 126 7.09 -12.07 -2.59
CA GLY A 126 7.75 -12.68 -1.43
C GLY A 126 8.75 -11.76 -0.73
N ASP A 127 9.07 -10.62 -1.34
CA ASP A 127 10.09 -9.70 -0.86
C ASP A 127 9.46 -8.43 -0.27
N VAL A 128 9.85 -8.09 0.95
CA VAL A 128 9.49 -6.83 1.61
C VAL A 128 10.77 -6.06 1.87
N THR A 129 10.93 -4.92 1.18
CA THR A 129 12.16 -4.12 1.21
C THR A 129 11.88 -2.68 1.64
N GLU A 130 12.83 -2.06 2.33
CA GLU A 130 12.79 -0.62 2.61
C GLU A 130 12.84 0.19 1.31
N CYS A 131 12.16 1.34 1.28
CA CYS A 131 12.16 2.24 0.12
C CYS A 131 12.10 3.70 0.55
N LYS A 132 12.58 4.59 -0.31
CA LYS A 132 12.69 6.03 -0.05
C LYS A 132 11.47 6.82 -0.54
N MET A 133 10.27 6.27 -0.36
CA MET A 133 9.04 6.92 -0.81
C MET A 133 8.71 8.18 0.01
N ASP A 134 9.44 8.47 1.09
CA ASP A 134 9.47 9.75 1.78
C ASP A 134 10.10 10.88 0.95
N ASP A 135 11.03 10.55 0.04
CA ASP A 135 11.58 11.50 -0.93
C ASP A 135 10.58 11.74 -2.08
N ASP A 136 10.37 13.01 -2.42
CA ASP A 136 9.42 13.42 -3.46
C ASP A 136 9.94 13.10 -4.86
N GLU A 137 11.26 13.10 -5.08
CA GLU A 137 11.86 12.66 -6.34
C GLU A 137 11.61 11.16 -6.57
N GLU A 138 11.78 10.32 -5.54
CA GLU A 138 11.50 8.89 -5.62
C GLU A 138 9.99 8.63 -5.84
N MET A 139 9.11 9.29 -5.08
CA MET A 139 7.65 9.22 -5.25
C MET A 139 7.26 9.53 -6.71
N LYS A 140 7.80 10.61 -7.26
CA LYS A 140 7.56 11.03 -8.65
C LYS A 140 8.06 9.99 -9.64
N ASN A 141 9.29 9.50 -9.47
CA ASN A 141 9.93 8.56 -10.40
C ASN A 141 9.28 7.17 -10.38
N GLN A 142 8.75 6.73 -9.24
CA GLN A 142 8.12 5.41 -9.10
C GLN A 142 6.61 5.41 -9.41
N CYS A 143 5.91 6.52 -9.15
CA CYS A 143 4.44 6.48 -9.10
C CYS A 143 3.72 7.41 -10.08
N PHE A 144 4.28 8.56 -10.46
CA PHE A 144 3.51 9.57 -11.21
C PHE A 144 3.39 9.24 -12.71
N GLY A 145 4.25 8.38 -13.23
CA GLY A 145 4.26 8.04 -14.64
C GLY A 145 4.94 9.12 -15.50
N GLY A 146 4.33 9.43 -16.64
CA GLY A 146 4.81 10.42 -17.59
C GLY A 146 5.96 9.92 -18.46
N GLU A 147 6.62 10.86 -19.12
CA GLU A 147 7.73 10.60 -20.04
C GLU A 147 9.03 11.20 -19.50
N TYR A 148 10.15 10.56 -19.83
CA TYR A 148 11.49 11.03 -19.51
C TYR A 148 12.43 10.80 -20.70
N MET A 149 13.55 11.53 -20.70
CA MET A 149 14.64 11.27 -21.63
C MET A 149 15.57 10.24 -21.03
N GLY A 150 15.54 9.02 -21.57
CA GLY A 150 16.44 7.95 -21.18
C GLY A 150 17.73 7.99 -21.99
N GLU A 151 18.87 7.82 -21.32
CA GLU A 151 20.15 7.56 -21.96
C GLU A 151 20.20 6.10 -22.39
N VAL A 152 20.27 5.87 -23.69
CA VAL A 152 20.40 4.53 -24.27
C VAL A 152 21.82 4.39 -24.81
N PHE A 153 22.56 3.46 -24.23
CA PHE A 153 23.89 3.06 -24.67
C PHE A 153 23.78 1.91 -25.67
N ASP A 154 24.56 1.98 -26.74
CA ASP A 154 24.76 0.86 -27.66
C ASP A 154 25.43 -0.33 -26.94
N HIS A 155 25.34 -1.53 -27.49
CA HIS A 155 25.86 -2.78 -26.91
C HIS A 155 27.39 -2.74 -26.64
N MET A 156 28.11 -1.82 -27.29
CA MET A 156 29.54 -1.58 -27.07
C MET A 156 29.83 -0.39 -26.13
N MET A 157 28.81 0.27 -25.57
CA MET A 157 28.89 1.51 -24.77
C MET A 157 29.61 2.69 -25.46
N LYS A 158 29.83 2.60 -26.78
CA LYS A 158 30.58 3.62 -27.56
C LYS A 158 29.72 4.81 -27.99
N ARG A 159 28.40 4.65 -28.01
CA ARG A 159 27.47 5.68 -28.46
C ARG A 159 26.33 5.82 -27.46
N MET A 160 26.18 7.04 -26.95
CA MET A 160 25.08 7.46 -26.11
C MET A 160 24.04 8.16 -26.98
N SER A 161 22.76 7.81 -26.82
CA SER A 161 21.65 8.53 -27.45
C SER A 161 20.56 8.82 -26.44
N TYR A 162 19.97 10.02 -26.51
CA TYR A 162 18.79 10.36 -25.73
C TYR A 162 17.55 9.93 -26.48
N ARG A 163 16.70 9.12 -25.84
CA ARG A 163 15.40 8.72 -26.38
C ARG A 163 14.31 9.00 -25.38
N ARG A 164 13.17 9.51 -25.89
CA ARG A 164 11.97 9.71 -25.09
C ARG A 164 11.38 8.34 -24.74
N GLN A 165 11.23 8.08 -23.45
CA GLN A 165 10.67 6.86 -22.87
C GLN A 165 9.50 7.25 -21.96
N LYS A 166 8.50 6.38 -21.82
CA LYS A 166 7.40 6.53 -20.85
C LYS A 166 7.84 5.95 -19.50
N ARG A 167 7.04 6.06 -18.46
CA ARG A 167 7.19 5.24 -17.24
C ARG A 167 6.02 4.29 -17.20
N TRP A 168 6.27 3.01 -17.53
CA TRP A 168 5.24 1.97 -17.60
C TRP A 168 4.89 1.39 -16.23
N TRP A 169 5.66 1.76 -15.20
CA TRP A 169 5.34 1.64 -13.78
C TRP A 169 4.75 2.96 -13.28
N ASN A 170 3.56 2.90 -12.71
CA ASN A 170 2.88 4.05 -12.14
C ASN A 170 1.75 3.61 -11.20
N ALA A 171 1.32 4.53 -10.35
CA ALA A 171 0.23 4.32 -9.41
C ALA A 171 -1.06 3.94 -10.14
N TYR A 172 -1.75 2.93 -9.61
CA TYR A 172 -3.06 2.49 -10.06
C TYR A 172 -4.14 2.74 -9.01
N ILE A 173 -3.90 2.36 -7.76
CA ILE A 173 -4.82 2.62 -6.65
C ILE A 173 -4.07 3.32 -5.53
N LEU A 174 -4.63 4.43 -5.05
CA LEU A 174 -4.12 5.18 -3.90
C LEU A 174 -4.99 4.88 -2.69
N PHE A 175 -4.36 4.66 -1.54
CA PHE A 175 -5.03 4.45 -0.26
C PHE A 175 -4.74 5.63 0.64
N TYR A 176 -5.81 6.34 0.98
CA TYR A 176 -5.83 7.48 1.88
C TYR A 176 -6.56 7.10 3.16
N GLU A 177 -6.03 7.50 4.30
CA GLU A 177 -6.63 7.27 5.62
C GLU A 177 -6.98 8.61 6.27
N ARG A 178 -8.18 8.69 6.85
CA ARG A 178 -8.72 9.92 7.42
C ARG A 178 -7.98 10.26 8.72
N MET A 179 -7.63 11.53 8.93
CA MET A 179 -6.73 11.91 10.03
C MET A 179 -7.31 11.63 11.44
N ASP A 180 -8.63 11.62 11.59
CA ASP A 180 -9.32 11.30 12.85
C ASP A 180 -9.36 9.80 13.16
N THR A 181 -8.97 8.92 12.23
CA THR A 181 -8.83 7.49 12.51
C THR A 181 -7.48 7.21 13.15
N ILE A 182 -6.50 8.11 13.05
CA ILE A 182 -5.15 7.92 13.61
C ILE A 182 -5.22 7.76 15.14
N ASP A 183 -6.07 8.51 15.82
CA ASP A 183 -6.20 8.42 17.29
C ASP A 183 -6.80 7.08 17.74
N GLN A 184 -7.72 6.50 16.95
CA GLN A 184 -8.28 5.17 17.18
C GLN A 184 -7.28 4.06 16.80
N ASP A 185 -6.55 4.29 15.71
CA ASP A 185 -5.49 3.42 15.24
C ASP A 185 -4.32 3.38 16.21
N ASP A 186 -3.94 4.47 16.89
CA ASP A 186 -2.86 4.46 17.88
C ASP A 186 -3.19 3.50 19.05
N GLU A 187 -4.46 3.40 19.43
CA GLU A 187 -4.90 2.40 20.42
C GLU A 187 -4.77 0.97 19.87
N LEU A 188 -5.23 0.75 18.63
CA LEU A 188 -5.22 -0.56 17.97
C LEU A 188 -3.80 -1.03 17.59
N ILE A 189 -2.94 -0.10 17.17
CA ILE A 189 -1.52 -0.26 16.87
C ILE A 189 -0.74 -0.51 18.15
N ARG A 190 -1.07 0.18 19.25
CA ARG A 190 -0.53 -0.15 20.57
C ARG A 190 -0.88 -1.59 20.94
N TYR A 191 -2.15 -2.00 20.80
CA TYR A 191 -2.54 -3.39 21.05
C TYR A 191 -1.81 -4.39 20.13
N ILE A 192 -1.66 -4.10 18.84
CA ILE A 192 -0.94 -4.97 17.89
C ILE A 192 0.56 -5.04 18.22
N SER A 193 1.18 -3.92 18.57
CA SER A 193 2.61 -3.87 18.97
C SER A 193 2.83 -4.63 20.27
N GLU A 194 1.85 -4.63 21.18
CA GLU A 194 1.82 -5.44 22.40
C GLU A 194 1.61 -6.95 22.14
N LEU A 195 1.25 -7.38 20.93
CA LEU A 195 1.26 -8.81 20.54
C LEU A 195 2.67 -9.37 20.34
N ALA A 196 3.68 -8.51 20.17
CA ALA A 196 5.07 -8.92 20.00
C ALA A 196 5.71 -9.28 21.36
N ILE A 197 5.60 -10.57 21.73
CA ILE A 197 6.43 -11.32 22.71
C ILE A 197 6.73 -10.59 24.05
N THR A 198 5.81 -9.81 24.61
CA THR A 198 5.95 -9.35 26.01
C THR A 198 4.64 -9.50 26.79
N THR A 199 4.75 -10.01 28.01
CA THR A 199 3.64 -10.45 28.87
C THR A 199 3.11 -9.31 29.74
N ARG A 200 1.91 -8.78 29.46
CA ARG A 200 1.17 -7.85 30.34
C ARG A 200 -0.35 -8.08 30.31
N PRO A 201 -1.12 -7.64 31.34
CA PRO A 201 -2.39 -8.25 31.74
C PRO A 201 -3.65 -7.84 30.96
N HIS A 202 -3.53 -7.21 29.78
CA HIS A 202 -4.68 -6.83 28.94
C HIS A 202 -4.52 -7.27 27.46
N GLN A 203 -3.84 -8.40 27.25
CA GLN A 203 -3.50 -8.89 25.90
C GLN A 203 -4.73 -9.39 25.15
N ILE A 204 -4.93 -8.91 23.91
CA ILE A 204 -5.68 -9.66 22.91
C ILE A 204 -4.83 -10.90 22.59
N ILE A 205 -5.12 -12.03 23.21
CA ILE A 205 -4.34 -13.25 23.02
C ILE A 205 -4.66 -13.82 21.64
N MET A 206 -3.63 -14.14 20.84
CA MET A 206 -3.82 -14.90 19.60
C MET A 206 -4.66 -16.14 19.92
N PRO A 207 -5.81 -16.37 19.26
CA PRO A 207 -6.64 -17.52 19.54
C PRO A 207 -5.81 -18.81 19.52
N SER A 208 -5.96 -19.65 20.55
CA SER A 208 -5.08 -20.82 20.77
C SER A 208 -5.04 -21.80 19.58
N ALA A 209 -6.06 -21.80 18.73
CA ALA A 209 -6.09 -22.56 17.48
C ALA A 209 -5.10 -21.99 16.44
N ILE A 210 -5.05 -20.66 16.30
CA ILE A 210 -4.13 -19.97 15.39
C ILE A 210 -2.70 -20.13 15.91
N GLU A 211 -2.47 -19.92 17.20
CA GLU A 211 -1.15 -20.06 17.81
C GLU A 211 -0.57 -21.47 17.58
N ARG A 212 -1.36 -22.51 17.84
CA ARG A 212 -0.95 -23.90 17.60
C ARG A 212 -0.67 -24.17 16.12
N SER A 213 -1.49 -23.62 15.22
CA SER A 213 -1.29 -23.75 13.77
C SER A 213 0.02 -23.09 13.32
N VAL A 214 0.25 -21.84 13.71
CA VAL A 214 1.47 -21.07 13.41
C VAL A 214 2.70 -21.79 13.97
N ARG A 215 2.64 -22.23 15.23
CA ARG A 215 3.74 -22.98 15.85
C ARG A 215 4.05 -24.27 15.11
N LYS A 216 3.02 -25.03 14.71
CA LYS A 216 3.20 -26.27 13.93
C LYS A 216 3.85 -25.99 12.58
N GLN A 217 3.38 -24.96 11.86
CA GLN A 217 3.94 -24.58 10.56
C GLN A 217 5.39 -24.08 10.69
N ASN A 218 5.70 -23.29 11.71
CA ASN A 218 7.07 -22.82 11.98
C ASN A 218 8.02 -23.97 12.28
N VAL A 219 7.58 -24.95 13.08
CA VAL A 219 8.38 -26.16 13.37
C VAL A 219 8.64 -26.96 12.09
N GLN A 220 7.61 -27.13 11.24
CA GLN A 220 7.75 -27.83 9.96
C GLN A 220 8.69 -27.08 9.00
N PHE A 221 8.57 -25.75 8.91
CA PHE A 221 9.47 -24.90 8.13
C PHE A 221 10.92 -25.03 8.59
N MET A 222 11.16 -24.96 9.91
CA MET A 222 12.49 -25.14 10.49
C MET A 222 13.06 -26.53 10.21
N HIS A 223 12.23 -27.58 10.29
CA HIS A 223 12.67 -28.94 9.96
C HIS A 223 13.08 -29.07 8.49
N ASN A 224 12.26 -28.57 7.57
CA ASN A 224 12.57 -28.56 6.14
C ASN A 224 13.86 -27.78 5.87
N ARG A 225 14.02 -26.59 6.47
CA ARG A 225 15.23 -25.78 6.33
C ARG A 225 16.48 -26.51 6.85
N MET A 226 16.37 -27.23 7.97
CA MET A 226 17.46 -28.02 8.55
C MET A 226 17.83 -29.22 7.68
N GLN A 227 16.86 -29.92 7.08
CA GLN A 227 17.13 -31.09 6.24
C GLN A 227 18.00 -30.77 5.01
N TYR A 228 17.87 -29.57 4.45
CA TYR A 228 18.67 -29.11 3.32
C TYR A 228 19.90 -28.29 3.73
N SER A 229 20.21 -28.23 5.03
CA SER A 229 21.38 -27.52 5.53
C SER A 229 22.65 -28.34 5.31
N MET A 230 23.76 -27.64 5.07
CA MET A 230 25.06 -28.28 4.89
C MET A 230 25.49 -29.03 6.16
N GLU A 231 25.16 -28.48 7.33
CA GLU A 231 25.43 -29.05 8.64
C GLU A 231 24.71 -30.39 8.83
N TYR A 232 23.44 -30.48 8.40
CA TYR A 232 22.68 -31.73 8.46
C TYR A 232 23.28 -32.80 7.53
N PHE A 233 23.68 -32.43 6.32
CA PHE A 233 24.35 -33.36 5.41
C PHE A 233 25.69 -33.85 5.97
N GLN A 234 26.50 -32.94 6.54
CA GLN A 234 27.75 -33.29 7.19
C GLN A 234 27.53 -34.18 8.43
N PHE A 235 26.51 -33.90 9.23
CA PHE A 235 26.11 -34.72 10.36
C PHE A 235 25.74 -36.13 9.91
N MET A 236 24.86 -36.25 8.90
CA MET A 236 24.46 -37.54 8.36
C MET A 236 25.62 -38.32 7.76
N LYS A 237 26.51 -37.64 7.01
CA LYS A 237 27.74 -38.25 6.48
C LYS A 237 28.62 -38.78 7.61
N LYS A 238 28.87 -37.97 8.66
CA LYS A 238 29.66 -38.38 9.83
C LYS A 238 29.01 -39.56 10.55
N LEU A 239 27.70 -39.51 10.78
CA LEU A 239 26.93 -40.56 11.44
C LEU A 239 27.06 -41.90 10.69
N LEU A 240 26.94 -41.89 9.37
CA LEU A 240 27.12 -43.07 8.53
C LEU A 240 28.56 -43.58 8.55
N THR A 241 29.56 -42.69 8.44
CA THR A 241 30.97 -43.10 8.46
C THR A 241 31.42 -43.67 9.81
N CYS A 242 30.97 -43.09 10.93
CA CYS A 242 31.30 -43.58 12.28
C CYS A 242 30.67 -44.94 12.57
N ASN A 243 29.50 -45.22 11.98
CA ASN A 243 28.78 -46.48 12.13
C ASN A 243 29.02 -47.47 10.97
N GLY A 244 30.01 -47.22 10.11
CA GLY A 244 30.30 -48.07 8.95
C GLY A 244 30.54 -49.55 9.29
N VAL A 245 31.02 -49.84 10.51
CA VAL A 245 31.23 -51.20 11.04
C VAL A 245 29.91 -51.99 11.17
N TYR A 246 28.78 -51.31 11.35
CA TYR A 246 27.45 -51.94 11.49
C TYR A 246 26.65 -51.92 10.18
N LEU A 247 27.06 -51.09 9.21
CA LEU A 247 26.37 -50.92 7.93
C LEU A 247 26.93 -51.83 6.83
N ASN A 248 28.17 -52.29 6.98
CA ASN A 248 28.79 -53.27 6.10
C ASN A 248 28.90 -54.61 6.85
N PRO A 249 27.99 -55.58 6.64
CA PRO A 249 28.20 -56.91 7.16
C PRO A 249 29.47 -57.52 6.54
N PRO A 250 30.24 -58.34 7.29
CA PRO A 250 31.38 -59.05 6.72
C PRO A 250 30.93 -59.97 5.57
N PRO A 251 31.80 -60.23 4.57
CA PRO A 251 31.50 -61.10 3.44
C PRO A 251 31.20 -62.54 3.86
#